data_AF-A0A9X2JNK8-F1
#
_entry.id   AF-A0A9X2JNK8-F1
#
_cell.length_a   1.000
_cell.length_b   1.000
_cell.length_c   1.000
_cell.angle_alpha   90.00
_cell.angle_beta   90.00
_cell.angle_gamma   90.00
#
_symmetry.space_group_name_H-M   'P 1'
#
loop_
_entity.id
_entity.type
_entity.pdbx_description
1 polymer ?
#
loop_
_entity_poly.entity_id
_entity_poly.type
_entity_poly.pdbx_seq_one_letter_code
_entity_poly.pdbx_strand_id
1 'polypeptide(L)' 'MNVLAFLIPVTLAMGALGLAAFFWSLRSGQYEDLTGDAERILFDADDTPLTPPRISPRRDTTSKETMK' A
#
# COMPACT_ATOMS: atom_id res chain seq x y z
N MET A 1 31.46 -27.41 21.69
CA MET A 1 30.24 -26.57 21.72
C MET A 1 29.26 -27.09 20.69
N ASN A 2 28.00 -27.32 21.06
CA ASN A 2 27.01 -27.93 20.17
C ASN A 2 26.29 -26.84 19.36
N VAL A 3 26.48 -26.83 18.04
CA VAL A 3 25.87 -25.87 17.11
C VAL A 3 24.34 -25.86 17.18
N LEU A 4 23.72 -27.00 17.51
CA LEU A 4 22.27 -27.10 17.70
C LEU A 4 21.73 -26.13 18.76
N ALA A 5 22.50 -25.84 19.82
CA ALA A 5 22.08 -24.95 20.88
C ALA A 5 21.86 -23.50 20.40
N PHE A 6 22.51 -23.11 19.30
CA PHE A 6 22.33 -21.80 18.67
C PHE A 6 21.31 -21.85 17.52
N LEU A 7 21.28 -22.93 16.73
CA LEU A 7 20.37 -23.04 15.58
C LEU A 7 18.90 -23.08 16.00
N ILE A 8 18.55 -23.81 17.06
CA ILE A 8 17.16 -23.94 17.54
C ILE A 8 16.54 -22.57 17.90
N PRO A 9 17.17 -21.74 18.75
CA PRO A 9 16.58 -20.43 19.07
C PRO A 9 16.58 -19.48 17.88
N VAL A 10 17.59 -19.53 17.00
CA VAL A 10 17.66 -18.67 15.81
C VAL A 10 16.52 -18.97 14.83
N THR A 11 16.25 -20.25 14.53
CA THR A 11 15.16 -20.61 13.63
C THR A 11 13.79 -20.32 14.22
N LEU A 12 13.60 -20.55 15.53
CA LEU A 12 12.38 -20.16 16.24
C LEU A 12 12.16 -18.64 16.19
N ALA A 13 13.20 -17.84 16.41
CA ALA A 13 13.13 -16.39 16.32
C ALA A 13 12.77 -15.92 14.90
N MET A 14 13.41 -16.49 13.87
CA MET A 14 13.07 -16.19 12.47
C MET A 14 11.62 -16.57 12.14
N GLY A 15 11.15 -17.73 12.60
CA GLY A 15 9.76 -18.16 12.41
C GLY A 15 8.77 -17.21 13.10
N ALA A 16 9.05 -16.82 14.34
CA ALA A 16 8.22 -15.88 15.10
C ALA A 16 8.19 -14.49 14.45
N LEU A 17 9.33 -13.99 13.96
CA LEU A 17 9.42 -12.73 13.23
C LEU A 17 8.58 -12.77 11.95
N GLY A 18 8.67 -13.84 11.16
CA GLY A 18 7.86 -14.02 9.96
C GLY A 18 6.36 -14.06 10.28
N LEU A 19 5.98 -14.76 11.35
CA LEU A 19 4.59 -14.86 11.78
C LEU A 19 4.05 -13.51 12.27
N ALA A 20 4.86 -12.75 13.03
CA ALA A 20 4.51 -11.40 13.46
C ALA A 20 4.34 -10.45 12.28
N ALA A 21 5.24 -10.50 11.29
CA ALA A 21 5.14 -9.72 10.07
C ALA A 21 3.88 -10.08 9.25
N PHE A 22 3.53 -11.37 9.20
CA PHE A 22 2.31 -11.84 8.54
C PHE A 22 1.04 -11.26 9.20
N PHE A 23 0.93 -11.33 10.53
CA PHE A 23 -0.20 -10.73 11.24
C PHE A 23 -0.25 -9.21 11.11
N TRP A 24 0.91 -8.54 11.07
CA TRP A 24 0.98 -7.10 10.80
C TRP A 24 0.48 -6.77 9.39
N SER A 25 0.85 -7.57 8.39
CA SER A 25 0.36 -7.43 7.01
C SER A 25 -1.17 -7.54 6.96
N LEU A 26 -1.76 -8.56 7.59
CA LEU A 26 -3.22 -8.72 7.65
C LEU A 26 -3.90 -7.53 8.33
N ARG A 27 -3.32 -7.00 9.42
CA ARG A 27 -3.87 -5.84 10.14
C ARG A 27 -3.76 -4.54 9.34
N SER A 28 -2.78 -4.44 8.43
CA SER A 28 -2.48 -3.21 7.67
C SER A 28 -3.51 -2.86 6.60
N GLY A 29 -4.51 -3.70 6.35
CA GLY A 29 -5.59 -3.40 5.38
C GLY A 29 -5.13 -3.35 3.92
N GLN A 30 -3.91 -3.84 3.62
CA GLN A 30 -3.36 -3.88 2.27
C GLN A 30 -4.07 -4.89 1.35
N TYR A 31 -4.96 -5.72 1.91
CA TYR A 31 -5.70 -6.75 1.14
C TYR A 31 -7.08 -6.25 0.67
N GLU A 32 -7.58 -5.14 1.21
CA GLU A 32 -8.87 -4.56 0.81
C GLU A 32 -8.86 -4.00 -0.62
N ASP A 33 -7.72 -3.52 -1.12
CA ASP A 33 -7.59 -2.92 -2.46
C ASP A 33 -7.24 -3.94 -3.57
N LEU A 34 -7.10 -5.23 -3.22
CA LEU A 34 -6.88 -6.29 -4.22
C LEU A 34 -8.06 -6.43 -5.19
N THR A 35 -9.28 -6.11 -4.73
CA THR A 35 -10.49 -6.12 -5.56
C THR A 35 -10.45 -5.04 -6.64
N GLY A 36 -9.98 -3.83 -6.30
CA GLY A 36 -9.88 -2.71 -7.23
C GLY A 36 -8.82 -2.94 -8.31
N ASP A 37 -7.65 -3.49 -7.93
CA ASP A 37 -6.62 -3.88 -8.90
C ASP A 37 -7.05 -5.05 -9.80
N ALA A 38 -7.83 -6.01 -9.27
CA ALA A 38 -8.40 -7.11 -10.06
C ALA A 38 -9.46 -6.63 -11.07
N GLU A 39 -10.25 -5.61 -10.72
CA GLU A 39 -11.21 -5.00 -11.63
C GLU A 39 -10.50 -4.26 -12.77
N ARG A 40 -9.41 -3.56 -12.45
CA ARG A 40 -8.57 -2.92 -13.46
C ARG A 40 -7.94 -3.93 -14.42
N ILE A 41 -7.35 -5.03 -13.96
CA ILE A 41 -6.72 -5.98 -14.89
C ILE A 41 -7.69 -6.70 -15.85
N LEU A 42 -8.97 -6.82 -15.47
CA LEU A 42 -9.99 -7.49 -16.28
C LEU A 42 -10.71 -6.54 -17.26
N PHE A 43 -10.88 -5.27 -16.87
CA PHE A 43 -11.62 -4.27 -17.67
C PHE A 43 -10.73 -3.22 -18.34
N ASP A 44 -9.45 -3.09 -17.99
CA ASP A 44 -8.47 -2.16 -18.59
C ASP A 44 -7.76 -2.77 -19.82
N ALA A 45 -8.42 -3.73 -20.49
CA ALA A 45 -7.98 -4.23 -21.79
C ALA A 45 -8.16 -3.21 -22.93
N ASP A 46 -8.77 -2.05 -22.63
CA ASP A 46 -8.76 -0.88 -23.50
C ASP A 46 -7.52 -0.04 -23.19
N ASP A 47 -6.45 -0.27 -23.96
CA ASP A 47 -5.18 0.46 -24.07
C ASP A 47 -5.34 2.00 -23.95
N THR A 48 -5.62 2.51 -22.76
CA THR A 48 -5.67 3.94 -22.49
C THR A 48 -4.64 4.27 -21.43
N PRO A 49 -3.61 5.07 -21.77
CA PRO A 49 -2.57 5.39 -20.81
C PRO A 49 -3.19 6.11 -19.61
N LEU A 50 -2.77 5.71 -18.41
CA LEU A 50 -3.09 6.41 -17.17
C LEU A 50 -2.76 7.89 -17.35
N THR A 51 -3.78 8.71 -17.56
CA THR A 51 -3.60 10.15 -17.70
C THR A 51 -3.07 10.63 -16.34
N PRO A 52 -1.83 11.15 -16.26
CA PRO A 52 -1.27 11.56 -14.98
C PRO A 52 -2.19 12.61 -14.34
N PRO A 53 -2.27 12.66 -13.00
CA PRO A 53 -3.16 13.58 -12.31
C PRO A 53 -2.92 15.00 -12.83
N ARG A 54 -3.95 15.61 -13.45
CA ARG A 54 -3.88 17.04 -13.73
C ARG A 54 -3.85 17.73 -12.38
N ILE A 55 -2.69 18.22 -11.99
CA ILE A 55 -2.58 19.23 -10.94
C ILE A 55 -3.34 20.44 -11.47
N SER A 56 -4.63 20.55 -11.15
CA SER A 56 -5.41 21.76 -11.37
C SER A 56 -4.71 22.87 -10.60
N PRO A 57 -4.14 23.90 -11.25
CA PRO A 57 -3.61 25.04 -10.52
C PRO A 57 -4.80 25.67 -9.83
N ARG A 58 -4.85 25.55 -8.50
CA ARG A 58 -5.87 26.20 -7.68
C ARG A 58 -5.65 27.70 -7.81
N ARG A 59 -6.31 28.34 -8.78
CA ARG A 59 -6.32 29.79 -8.95
C ARG A 59 -7.22 30.39 -7.88
N ASP A 60 -6.59 30.69 -6.77
CA ASP A 60 -6.86 31.76 -5.83
C ASP A 60 -7.32 33.07 -6.50
N THR A 61 -8.62 33.22 -6.77
CA THR A 61 -9.23 34.54 -7.06
C THR A 61 -10.62 34.66 -6.45
N THR A 62 -10.73 34.62 -5.12
CA THR A 62 -11.88 35.25 -4.44
C THR A 62 -11.41 35.83 -3.10
N SER A 63 -10.33 36.60 -3.19
CA SER A 63 -10.07 37.68 -2.26
C SER A 63 -10.80 38.90 -2.85
N LYS A 64 -11.81 39.42 -2.15
CA LYS A 64 -12.12 40.86 -2.11
C LYS A 64 -12.74 41.48 -3.39
N GLU A 65 -13.98 41.15 -3.76
CA GLU A 65 -14.70 42.05 -4.70
C GLU A 65 -16.23 42.18 -4.57
N THR A 66 -16.88 41.55 -3.59
CA THR A 66 -18.34 41.79 -3.37
C THR A 66 -18.66 42.45 -2.04
N MET A 67 -17.65 43.03 -1.38
CA MET A 67 -17.86 44.11 -0.43
C MET A 67 -17.61 45.45 -1.14
N LYS A 68 -18.53 45.84 -2.03
CA LYS A 68 -18.73 47.24 -2.43
C LYS A 68 -20.12 47.47 -3.01
#